data_AF-A0A6J6IU06-F1
#
_entry.id   AF-A0A6J6IU06-F1
#
_cell.length_a   1.000
_cell.length_b   1.000
_cell.length_c   1.000
_cell.angle_alpha   90.00
_cell.angle_beta   90.00
_cell.angle_gamma   90.00
#
_symmetry.space_group_name_H-M   'P 1'
#
loop_
_entity.id
_entity.type
_entity.pdbx_description
1 polymer ?
#
loop_
_entity_poly.entity_id
_entity_poly.type
_entity_poly.pdbx_seq_one_letter_code
_entity_poly.pdbx_strand_id
1 'polypeptide(L)'
;MAAAQSQEQLAQQGQESKLLEAIAPVRFHLEQMQQVVTRLEKDRTEQFGTIQEQLKNAIDSDAALRKQTQALSQALSSNNIRGVWGETQLRKLVELAGLIKHADFSEQASFSTDTGSGRADMVINLPGGKSLAIDSKVPFNAYQEASTISDLSSGEELARRKRLIEEHVKAVKSHVDALSSKSYWSGLSASPDFVIAFVPSESLLSAALDADAGLLEYAFKKNVALASPVSLFSVLKTINYIWRQNVDETQVRTMIKLGKELYDRVGKLAEHADKLGRSITASVKDYNIFVSSLESRVLVTARKLNDLDENTLGTEQIPAPAEIEAAAQPLTASELTK
;
A
#
# COMPACT_ATOMS: atom_id res chain seq x y z
N MET A 1 54.69 -8.93 -68.68
CA MET A 1 53.90 -9.81 -67.78
C MET A 1 54.21 -9.60 -66.30
N ALA A 2 55.48 -9.49 -65.87
CA ALA A 2 55.82 -9.31 -64.45
C ALA A 2 55.29 -8.02 -63.78
N ALA A 3 55.22 -6.89 -64.49
CA ALA A 3 54.71 -5.63 -63.93
C ALA A 3 53.18 -5.64 -63.70
N ALA A 4 52.42 -6.37 -64.53
CA ALA A 4 50.96 -6.50 -64.39
C ALA A 4 50.61 -7.41 -63.20
N GLN A 5 51.36 -8.49 -63.00
CA GLN A 5 51.20 -9.40 -61.85
C GLN A 5 51.53 -8.72 -60.52
N SER A 6 52.53 -7.83 -60.50
CA SER A 6 52.88 -7.06 -59.29
C SER A 6 51.81 -6.02 -58.94
N GLN A 7 51.18 -5.37 -59.93
CA GLN A 7 50.07 -4.45 -59.69
C GLN A 7 48.79 -5.17 -59.24
N GLU A 8 48.47 -6.34 -59.79
CA GLU A 8 47.35 -7.16 -59.32
C GLU A 8 47.55 -7.67 -57.88
N GLN A 9 48.77 -8.09 -57.52
CA GLN A 9 49.07 -8.50 -56.14
C GLN A 9 48.98 -7.34 -55.14
N LEU A 10 49.45 -6.15 -55.50
CA LEU A 10 49.34 -4.95 -54.65
C LEU A 10 47.87 -4.50 -54.50
N ALA A 11 47.06 -4.62 -55.55
CA ALA A 11 45.63 -4.32 -55.50
C ALA A 11 44.86 -5.32 -54.64
N GLN A 12 45.19 -6.62 -54.72
CA GLN A 12 44.60 -7.68 -53.90
C GLN A 12 44.99 -7.52 -52.41
N GLN A 13 46.25 -7.23 -52.10
CA GLN A 13 46.69 -6.95 -50.73
C GLN A 13 46.04 -5.67 -50.16
N GLY A 14 45.84 -4.64 -50.99
CA GLY A 14 45.12 -3.43 -50.59
C GLY A 14 43.63 -3.66 -50.32
N GLN A 15 42.99 -4.59 -51.05
CA GLN A 15 41.61 -5.00 -50.82
C GLN A 15 41.47 -5.86 -49.55
N GLU A 16 42.36 -6.82 -49.30
CA GLU A 16 42.37 -7.61 -48.07
C GLU A 16 42.58 -6.73 -46.83
N SER A 17 43.52 -5.77 -46.88
CA SER A 17 43.78 -4.86 -45.76
C SER A 17 42.58 -3.95 -45.44
N LYS A 18 41.90 -3.42 -46.46
CA LYS A 18 40.66 -2.64 -46.28
C LYS A 18 39.50 -3.48 -45.75
N LEU A 19 39.43 -4.75 -46.12
CA LEU A 19 38.43 -5.68 -45.60
C LEU A 19 38.68 -6.01 -44.11
N LEU A 20 39.94 -6.23 -43.74
CA LEU A 20 40.36 -6.43 -42.35
C LEU A 20 40.08 -5.20 -41.47
N GLU A 21 40.29 -4.00 -42.00
CA GLU A 21 40.01 -2.74 -41.31
C GLU A 21 38.49 -2.50 -41.12
N ALA A 22 37.67 -2.94 -42.08
CA ALA A 22 36.20 -2.90 -41.97
C ALA A 22 35.61 -3.95 -41.00
N ILE A 23 36.31 -5.07 -40.75
CA ILE A 23 35.85 -6.16 -39.86
C ILE A 23 36.34 -5.96 -38.41
N ALA A 24 37.43 -5.22 -38.20
CA ALA A 24 37.98 -4.96 -36.86
C ALA A 24 36.97 -4.35 -35.85
N PRO A 25 36.11 -3.38 -36.22
CA PRO A 25 35.10 -2.83 -35.31
C PRO A 25 34.05 -3.86 -34.90
N VAL A 26 33.70 -4.79 -35.79
CA VAL A 26 32.72 -5.86 -35.52
C VAL A 26 33.31 -6.87 -34.54
N ARG A 27 34.59 -7.24 -34.70
CA ARG A 27 35.29 -8.11 -33.74
C ARG A 27 35.35 -7.50 -32.35
N PHE A 28 35.68 -6.20 -32.27
CA PHE A 28 35.70 -5.47 -31.00
C PHE A 28 34.33 -5.43 -30.31
N HIS A 29 33.25 -5.16 -31.06
CA HIS A 29 31.89 -5.16 -30.51
C HIS A 29 31.41 -6.55 -30.09
N LEU A 30 31.80 -7.61 -30.80
CA LEU A 30 31.49 -8.99 -30.42
C LEU A 30 32.24 -9.42 -29.15
N GLU A 31 33.51 -9.03 -29.00
CA GLU A 31 34.27 -9.26 -27.77
C GLU A 31 33.65 -8.53 -26.57
N GLN A 32 33.16 -7.29 -26.76
CA GLN A 32 32.45 -6.56 -25.71
C GLN A 32 31.08 -7.17 -25.37
N MET A 33 30.30 -7.60 -26.36
CA MET A 33 29.04 -8.32 -26.10
C MET A 33 29.30 -9.62 -25.33
N GLN A 34 30.35 -10.36 -25.69
CA GLN A 34 30.71 -11.59 -24.97
C GLN A 34 31.03 -11.33 -23.50
N GLN A 35 31.76 -10.24 -23.20
CA GLN A 35 32.06 -9.84 -21.82
C GLN A 35 30.81 -9.42 -21.04
N VAL A 36 29.89 -8.69 -21.67
CA VAL A 36 28.62 -8.27 -21.05
C VAL A 36 27.71 -9.47 -20.78
N VAL A 37 27.59 -10.39 -21.74
CA VAL A 37 26.80 -11.64 -21.59
C VAL A 37 27.39 -12.51 -20.47
N THR A 38 28.71 -12.68 -20.43
CA THR A 38 29.36 -13.47 -19.37
C THR A 38 29.17 -12.84 -17.99
N ARG A 39 29.19 -11.51 -17.90
CA ARG A 39 28.90 -10.79 -16.64
C ARG A 39 27.45 -10.95 -16.23
N LEU A 40 26.51 -10.82 -17.17
CA LEU A 40 25.08 -11.02 -16.91
C LEU A 40 24.77 -12.47 -16.47
N GLU A 41 25.39 -13.47 -17.09
CA GLU A 41 25.25 -14.87 -16.67
C GLU A 41 25.78 -15.08 -15.25
N LYS A 42 26.91 -14.45 -14.90
CA LYS A 42 27.49 -14.53 -13.56
C LYS A 42 26.62 -13.85 -12.50
N ASP A 43 26.17 -12.63 -12.76
CA ASP A 43 25.27 -11.88 -11.86
C ASP A 43 23.94 -12.63 -11.69
N ARG A 44 23.41 -13.23 -12.77
CA ARG A 44 22.23 -14.08 -12.75
C ARG A 44 22.45 -15.30 -11.86
N THR A 45 23.61 -15.96 -11.97
CA THR A 45 23.94 -17.14 -11.16
C THR A 45 24.09 -16.80 -9.67
N GLU A 46 24.69 -15.66 -9.33
CA GLU A 46 24.77 -15.16 -7.94
C GLU A 46 23.39 -14.80 -7.36
N GLN A 47 22.54 -14.15 -8.15
CA GLN A 47 21.16 -13.83 -7.75
C GLN A 47 20.31 -15.10 -7.57
N PHE A 48 20.44 -16.09 -8.46
CA PHE A 48 19.76 -17.38 -8.28
C PHE A 48 20.31 -18.16 -7.09
N GLY A 49 21.61 -18.07 -6.80
CA GLY A 49 22.23 -18.68 -5.62
C GLY A 49 21.70 -18.10 -4.31
N THR A 50 21.57 -16.77 -4.22
CA THR A 50 21.00 -16.11 -3.03
C THR A 50 19.51 -16.41 -2.86
N ILE A 51 18.73 -16.47 -3.95
CA ILE A 51 17.33 -16.90 -3.90
C ILE A 51 17.21 -18.38 -3.48
N GLN A 52 18.09 -19.26 -3.99
CA GLN A 52 18.11 -20.67 -3.63
C GLN A 52 18.48 -20.87 -2.15
N GLU A 53 19.41 -20.08 -1.62
CA GLU A 53 19.79 -20.10 -0.22
C GLU A 53 18.68 -19.53 0.69
N GLN A 54 18.03 -18.45 0.29
CA GLN A 54 16.84 -17.93 1.00
C GLN A 54 15.67 -18.92 0.97
N LEU A 55 15.44 -19.59 -0.17
CA LEU A 55 14.43 -20.63 -0.30
C LEU A 55 14.75 -21.84 0.59
N LYS A 56 16.00 -22.25 0.64
CA LYS A 56 16.46 -23.33 1.54
C LYS A 56 16.27 -22.94 3.01
N ASN A 57 16.64 -21.73 3.40
CA ASN A 57 16.42 -21.22 4.76
C ASN A 57 14.93 -21.12 5.11
N ALA A 58 14.08 -20.79 4.13
CA ALA A 58 12.62 -20.81 4.30
C ALA A 58 12.07 -22.24 4.47
N ILE A 59 12.59 -23.21 3.71
CA ILE A 59 12.23 -24.64 3.84
C ILE A 59 12.70 -25.20 5.20
N ASP A 60 13.90 -24.86 5.66
CA ASP A 60 14.41 -25.30 6.96
C ASP A 60 13.63 -24.68 8.12
N SER A 61 13.24 -23.41 7.97
CA SER A 61 12.32 -22.73 8.90
C SER A 61 10.93 -23.36 8.89
N ASP A 62 10.44 -23.82 7.73
CA ASP A 62 9.18 -24.57 7.60
C ASP A 62 9.26 -25.92 8.31
N ALA A 63 10.37 -26.65 8.20
CA ALA A 63 10.56 -27.91 8.90
C ALA A 63 10.57 -27.75 10.43
N ALA A 64 11.22 -26.69 10.93
CA ALA A 64 11.22 -26.36 12.36
C ALA A 64 9.82 -25.91 12.84
N LEU A 65 9.15 -25.07 12.04
CA LEU A 65 7.78 -24.62 12.31
C LEU A 65 6.79 -25.79 12.30
N ARG A 66 6.90 -26.74 11.35
CA ARG A 66 6.08 -27.97 11.30
C ARG A 66 6.20 -28.77 12.59
N LYS A 67 7.42 -28.95 13.11
CA LYS A 67 7.66 -29.72 14.34
C LYS A 67 7.05 -29.04 15.57
N GLN A 68 7.14 -27.71 15.66
CA GLN A 68 6.50 -26.93 16.73
C GLN A 68 4.97 -26.84 16.56
N THR A 69 4.48 -26.75 15.32
CA THR A 69 3.05 -26.64 14.99
C THR A 69 2.33 -27.97 15.19
N GLN A 70 2.98 -29.10 14.94
CA GLN A 70 2.41 -30.43 15.16
C GLN A 70 2.29 -30.76 16.66
N ALA A 71 3.24 -30.31 17.48
CA ALA A 71 3.14 -30.36 18.94
C ALA A 71 2.05 -29.42 19.49
N LEU A 72 1.85 -28.26 18.86
CA LEU A 72 0.79 -27.31 19.22
C LEU A 72 -0.60 -27.73 18.73
N SER A 73 -0.69 -28.44 17.59
CA SER A 73 -1.92 -28.98 17.03
C SER A 73 -2.56 -30.03 17.95
N GLN A 74 -1.76 -30.78 18.73
CA GLN A 74 -2.29 -31.68 19.77
C GLN A 74 -2.90 -30.94 20.96
N ALA A 75 -2.59 -29.65 21.16
CA ALA A 75 -3.09 -28.83 22.28
C ALA A 75 -4.40 -28.06 21.96
N LEU A 76 -4.89 -28.09 20.71
CA LEU A 76 -6.00 -27.26 20.23
C LEU A 76 -7.32 -28.05 20.01
N SER A 77 -7.81 -28.68 21.07
CA SER A 77 -9.02 -29.52 21.04
C SER A 77 -10.36 -28.76 21.08
N SER A 78 -10.40 -27.44 21.32
CA SER A 78 -11.65 -26.67 21.46
C SER A 78 -12.00 -25.73 20.30
N ASN A 79 -13.30 -25.62 19.97
CA ASN A 79 -13.82 -24.92 18.78
C ASN A 79 -13.57 -23.40 18.79
N ASN A 80 -13.47 -22.80 19.98
CA ASN A 80 -13.28 -21.37 20.15
C ASN A 80 -11.81 -20.95 19.97
N ILE A 81 -10.86 -21.77 20.43
CA ILE A 81 -9.43 -21.49 20.28
C ILE A 81 -8.98 -21.71 18.82
N ARG A 82 -9.66 -22.60 18.08
CA ARG A 82 -9.39 -22.86 16.65
C ARG A 82 -9.63 -21.63 15.76
N GLY A 83 -10.77 -20.95 15.93
CA GLY A 83 -11.07 -19.74 15.14
C GLY A 83 -10.04 -18.63 15.39
N VAL A 84 -9.75 -18.38 16.67
CA VAL A 84 -8.75 -17.38 17.07
C VAL A 84 -7.34 -17.71 16.55
N TRP A 85 -6.97 -19.00 16.50
CA TRP A 85 -5.67 -19.42 15.99
C TRP A 85 -5.54 -19.23 14.47
N GLY A 86 -6.57 -19.61 13.70
CA GLY A 86 -6.61 -19.38 12.25
C GLY A 86 -6.52 -17.90 11.90
N GLU A 87 -7.28 -17.05 12.60
CA GLU A 87 -7.21 -15.59 12.47
C GLU A 87 -5.82 -15.03 12.84
N THR A 88 -5.22 -15.54 13.91
CA THR A 88 -3.88 -15.10 14.35
C THR A 88 -2.79 -15.51 13.36
N GLN A 89 -2.86 -16.72 12.79
CA GLN A 89 -1.92 -17.17 11.76
C GLN A 89 -2.07 -16.34 10.49
N LEU A 90 -3.31 -16.07 10.07
CA LEU A 90 -3.60 -15.22 8.93
C LEU A 90 -3.02 -13.81 9.12
N ARG A 91 -3.24 -13.19 10.29
CA ARG A 91 -2.65 -11.88 10.64
C ARG A 91 -1.13 -11.89 10.51
N LYS A 92 -0.46 -12.88 11.11
CA LYS A 92 1.01 -13.02 11.04
C LYS A 92 1.50 -13.16 9.60
N LEU A 93 0.82 -13.94 8.76
CA LEU A 93 1.20 -14.11 7.35
C LEU A 93 1.11 -12.79 6.58
N VAL A 94 0.07 -11.99 6.83
CA VAL A 94 -0.14 -10.71 6.17
C VAL A 94 0.91 -9.68 6.60
N GLU A 95 1.25 -9.64 7.89
CA GLU A 95 2.34 -8.82 8.42
C GLU A 95 3.70 -9.24 7.83
N LEU A 96 4.01 -10.54 7.75
CA LEU A 96 5.23 -11.06 7.14
C LEU A 96 5.31 -10.76 5.63
N ALA A 97 4.16 -10.79 4.95
CA ALA A 97 4.08 -10.38 3.55
C ALA A 97 4.37 -8.87 3.37
N GLY A 98 4.38 -8.10 4.47
CA GLY A 98 4.74 -6.69 4.51
C GLY A 98 3.58 -5.78 4.18
N LEU A 99 2.34 -6.23 4.43
CA LEU A 99 1.12 -5.43 4.34
C LEU A 99 0.87 -4.73 5.68
N ILE A 100 0.39 -3.49 5.62
CA ILE A 100 0.15 -2.63 6.77
C ILE A 100 -1.33 -2.66 7.15
N LYS A 101 -1.62 -2.90 8.44
CA LYS A 101 -2.99 -2.91 8.97
C LYS A 101 -3.67 -1.56 8.77
N HIS A 102 -4.96 -1.58 8.40
CA HIS A 102 -5.80 -0.41 8.08
C HIS A 102 -5.45 0.36 6.80
N ALA A 103 -4.28 0.13 6.22
CA ALA A 103 -3.92 0.65 4.89
C ALA A 103 -4.17 -0.42 3.81
N ASP A 104 -3.53 -1.58 3.98
CA ASP A 104 -3.52 -2.64 2.98
C ASP A 104 -4.51 -3.76 3.30
N PHE A 105 -4.92 -3.91 4.57
CA PHE A 105 -5.91 -4.91 4.97
C PHE A 105 -6.73 -4.50 6.20
N SER A 106 -7.91 -5.10 6.33
CA SER A 106 -8.79 -4.97 7.49
C SER A 106 -9.22 -6.34 8.02
N GLU A 107 -9.26 -6.47 9.34
CA GLU A 107 -9.75 -7.66 10.04
C GLU A 107 -11.24 -7.49 10.34
N GLN A 108 -12.02 -8.57 10.25
CA GLN A 108 -13.44 -8.62 10.61
C GLN A 108 -14.31 -7.56 9.91
N ALA A 109 -13.98 -7.24 8.66
CA ALA A 109 -14.78 -6.30 7.88
C ALA A 109 -16.19 -6.87 7.64
N SER A 110 -17.18 -6.12 8.06
CA SER A 110 -18.58 -6.39 7.76
C SER A 110 -18.94 -5.66 6.47
N PHE A 111 -19.45 -6.41 5.50
CA PHE A 111 -19.97 -5.88 4.26
C PHE A 111 -21.49 -5.85 4.32
N SER A 112 -22.08 -4.78 3.81
CA SER A 112 -23.49 -4.78 3.42
C SER A 112 -23.54 -5.09 1.93
N THR A 113 -24.10 -6.25 1.57
CA THR A 113 -24.44 -6.58 0.17
C THR A 113 -25.95 -6.43 -0.01
N ASP A 114 -26.41 -6.30 -1.27
CA ASP A 114 -27.85 -6.25 -1.61
C ASP A 114 -28.63 -7.52 -1.18
N THR A 115 -27.91 -8.58 -0.79
CA THR A 115 -28.45 -9.89 -0.38
C THR A 115 -28.32 -10.17 1.12
N GLY A 116 -27.72 -9.27 1.92
CA GLY A 116 -27.56 -9.42 3.38
C GLY A 116 -26.24 -8.86 3.93
N SER A 117 -25.95 -9.11 5.21
CA SER A 117 -24.63 -8.78 5.79
C SER A 117 -23.69 -9.98 5.70
N GLY A 118 -22.53 -9.78 5.08
CA GLY A 118 -21.47 -10.77 4.96
C GLY A 118 -20.27 -10.35 5.82
N ARG A 119 -19.76 -11.24 6.66
CA ARG A 119 -18.52 -10.99 7.43
C ARG A 119 -17.42 -11.92 6.94
N ALA A 120 -16.38 -11.35 6.35
CA ALA A 120 -15.13 -12.07 6.07
C ALA A 120 -14.19 -11.95 7.28
N ASP A 121 -13.33 -12.94 7.48
CA ASP A 121 -12.34 -12.88 8.55
C ASP A 121 -11.30 -11.78 8.27
N MET A 122 -10.93 -11.61 7.00
CA MET A 122 -10.01 -10.57 6.56
C MET A 122 -10.32 -10.09 5.13
N VAL A 123 -10.00 -8.83 4.87
CA VAL A 123 -10.14 -8.21 3.55
C VAL A 123 -8.86 -7.46 3.23
N ILE A 124 -8.33 -7.72 2.04
CA ILE A 124 -7.11 -7.10 1.53
C ILE A 124 -7.46 -6.12 0.44
N ASN A 125 -6.94 -4.91 0.56
CA ASN A 125 -7.08 -3.87 -0.43
C ASN A 125 -6.10 -4.12 -1.56
N LEU A 126 -6.63 -4.22 -2.77
CA LEU A 126 -5.88 -4.39 -3.99
C LEU A 126 -5.75 -3.05 -4.72
N PRO A 127 -4.68 -2.86 -5.53
CA PRO A 127 -4.54 -1.69 -6.38
C PRO A 127 -5.76 -1.50 -7.29
N GLY A 128 -6.10 -0.23 -7.57
CA GLY A 128 -7.26 0.10 -8.41
C GLY A 128 -8.60 0.05 -7.69
N GLY A 129 -8.61 0.18 -6.36
CA GLY A 129 -9.84 0.24 -5.55
C GLY A 129 -10.56 -1.09 -5.39
N LYS A 130 -9.87 -2.20 -5.63
CA LYS A 130 -10.40 -3.55 -5.56
C LYS A 130 -10.17 -4.14 -4.16
N SER A 131 -10.87 -5.22 -3.82
CA SER A 131 -10.68 -5.92 -2.55
C SER A 131 -10.70 -7.44 -2.72
N LEU A 132 -9.93 -8.14 -1.90
CA LEU A 132 -9.84 -9.59 -1.86
C LEU A 132 -10.25 -10.09 -0.46
N ALA A 133 -11.31 -10.87 -0.40
CA ALA A 133 -11.79 -11.45 0.86
C ALA A 133 -11.06 -12.77 1.15
N ILE A 134 -10.73 -12.99 2.43
CA ILE A 134 -10.13 -14.22 2.95
C ILE A 134 -10.98 -14.71 4.13
N ASP A 135 -11.35 -15.99 4.10
CA ASP A 135 -12.05 -16.70 5.18
C ASP A 135 -11.18 -17.86 5.67
N SER A 136 -11.00 -18.00 6.98
CA SER A 136 -10.07 -18.93 7.61
C SER A 136 -10.75 -20.14 8.26
N LYS A 137 -12.06 -20.31 8.07
CA LYS A 137 -12.89 -21.20 8.88
C LYS A 137 -13.02 -22.62 8.29
N VAL A 138 -11.92 -23.25 7.93
CA VAL A 138 -11.95 -24.62 7.40
C VAL A 138 -12.05 -25.64 8.56
N PRO A 139 -13.07 -26.52 8.58
CA PRO A 139 -13.17 -27.59 9.58
C PRO A 139 -12.11 -28.68 9.33
N PHE A 140 -11.38 -29.10 10.38
CA PHE A 140 -10.29 -30.08 10.27
C PHE A 140 -10.31 -31.20 11.34
N ASN A 141 -11.45 -31.44 11.98
CA ASN A 141 -11.59 -32.44 13.04
C ASN A 141 -11.35 -33.87 12.53
N ALA A 142 -11.98 -34.21 11.40
CA ALA A 142 -11.86 -35.55 10.82
C ALA A 142 -10.41 -35.86 10.41
N TYR A 143 -9.68 -34.88 9.86
CA TYR A 143 -8.26 -35.03 9.58
C TYR A 143 -7.41 -35.22 10.84
N GLN A 144 -7.66 -34.45 11.91
CA GLN A 144 -6.92 -34.62 13.17
C GLN A 144 -7.08 -36.04 13.70
N GLU A 145 -8.30 -36.56 13.72
CA GLU A 145 -8.56 -37.93 14.14
C GLU A 145 -7.93 -38.95 13.18
N ALA A 146 -7.95 -38.70 11.87
CA ALA A 146 -7.26 -39.55 10.89
C ALA A 146 -5.74 -39.56 11.11
N SER A 147 -5.16 -38.45 11.59
CA SER A 147 -3.73 -38.28 11.82
C SER A 147 -3.20 -38.97 13.08
N THR A 148 -4.07 -39.35 14.02
CA THR A 148 -3.69 -40.17 15.18
C THR A 148 -3.63 -41.65 14.85
N ILE A 149 -4.21 -42.07 13.72
CA ILE A 149 -4.18 -43.44 13.22
C ILE A 149 -2.96 -43.62 12.31
N SER A 150 -2.12 -44.60 12.62
CA SER A 150 -0.91 -44.88 11.85
C SER A 150 -1.21 -45.31 10.42
N ASP A 151 -0.38 -44.86 9.48
CA ASP A 151 -0.38 -45.28 8.08
C ASP A 151 -0.09 -46.77 7.90
N LEU A 152 0.57 -47.38 8.89
CA LEU A 152 0.91 -48.80 8.93
C LEU A 152 -0.17 -49.64 9.63
N SER A 153 -1.24 -49.01 10.14
CA SER A 153 -2.39 -49.73 10.69
C SER A 153 -3.03 -50.60 9.61
N SER A 154 -3.62 -51.73 10.02
CA SER A 154 -4.28 -52.67 9.13
C SER A 154 -5.69 -52.98 9.61
N GLY A 155 -6.52 -53.57 8.74
CA GLY A 155 -7.90 -53.94 9.09
C GLY A 155 -8.80 -52.72 9.36
N GLU A 156 -9.52 -52.76 10.48
CA GLU A 156 -10.59 -51.80 10.80
C GLU A 156 -10.07 -50.37 11.03
N GLU A 157 -8.86 -50.20 11.57
CA GLU A 157 -8.25 -48.89 11.79
C GLU A 157 -7.88 -48.18 10.49
N LEU A 158 -7.37 -48.91 9.50
CA LEU A 158 -7.09 -48.35 8.18
C LEU A 158 -8.39 -47.93 7.47
N ALA A 159 -9.45 -48.74 7.61
CA ALA A 159 -10.77 -48.41 7.07
C ALA A 159 -11.41 -47.20 7.78
N ARG A 160 -11.23 -47.06 9.10
CA ARG A 160 -11.63 -45.87 9.86
C ARG A 160 -10.87 -44.63 9.39
N ARG A 161 -9.55 -44.72 9.22
CA ARG A 161 -8.72 -43.61 8.70
C ARG A 161 -9.20 -43.12 7.35
N LYS A 162 -9.49 -44.03 6.40
CA LYS A 162 -10.02 -43.67 5.08
C LYS A 162 -11.35 -42.91 5.17
N ARG A 163 -12.30 -43.39 5.99
CA ARG A 163 -13.59 -42.70 6.21
C ARG A 163 -13.40 -41.29 6.77
N LEU A 164 -12.50 -41.12 7.74
CA LEU A 164 -12.20 -39.80 8.32
C LEU A 164 -11.58 -38.84 7.29
N ILE A 165 -10.75 -39.32 6.36
CA ILE A 165 -10.23 -38.50 5.27
C ILE A 165 -11.34 -38.12 4.27
N GLU A 166 -12.25 -39.03 3.94
CA GLU A 166 -13.42 -38.72 3.09
C GLU A 166 -14.33 -37.67 3.75
N GLU A 167 -14.53 -37.76 5.06
CA GLU A 167 -15.26 -36.76 5.85
C GLU A 167 -14.56 -35.40 5.82
N HIS A 168 -13.22 -35.37 5.89
CA HIS A 168 -12.43 -34.14 5.74
C HIS A 168 -12.65 -33.49 4.37
N VAL A 169 -12.55 -34.25 3.27
CA VAL A 169 -12.82 -33.75 1.92
C VAL A 169 -14.23 -33.17 1.82
N LYS A 170 -15.23 -33.90 2.34
CA LYS A 170 -16.63 -33.44 2.34
C LYS A 170 -16.79 -32.14 3.12
N ALA A 171 -16.10 -31.99 4.24
CA ALA A 171 -16.15 -30.79 5.07
C ALA A 171 -15.51 -29.58 4.34
N VAL A 172 -14.39 -29.79 3.63
CA VAL A 172 -13.77 -28.75 2.79
C VAL A 172 -14.70 -28.34 1.64
N LYS A 173 -15.32 -29.30 0.93
CA LYS A 173 -16.30 -29.00 -0.13
C LYS A 173 -17.50 -28.22 0.40
N SER A 174 -18.05 -28.63 1.53
CA SER A 174 -19.16 -27.91 2.16
C SER A 174 -18.78 -26.47 2.55
N HIS A 175 -17.54 -26.24 2.95
CA HIS A 175 -17.05 -24.89 3.23
C HIS A 175 -16.92 -24.06 1.95
N VAL A 176 -16.39 -24.63 0.87
CA VAL A 176 -16.36 -24.02 -0.46
C VAL A 176 -17.77 -23.61 -0.91
N ASP A 177 -18.76 -24.51 -0.77
CA ASP A 177 -20.14 -24.21 -1.14
C ASP A 177 -20.75 -23.08 -0.30
N ALA A 178 -20.49 -23.10 1.01
CA ALA A 178 -20.93 -22.04 1.90
C ALA A 178 -20.32 -20.67 1.50
N LEU A 179 -19.02 -20.62 1.19
CA LEU A 179 -18.36 -19.39 0.76
C LEU A 179 -18.87 -18.90 -0.60
N SER A 180 -19.07 -19.83 -1.54
CA SER A 180 -19.59 -19.52 -2.87
C SER A 180 -20.99 -18.89 -2.78
N SER A 181 -21.84 -19.38 -1.88
CA SER A 181 -23.20 -18.85 -1.70
C SER A 181 -23.23 -17.42 -1.13
N LYS A 182 -22.25 -17.04 -0.31
CA LYS A 182 -22.19 -15.73 0.36
C LYS A 182 -21.88 -14.56 -0.57
N SER A 183 -21.44 -14.83 -1.80
CA SER A 183 -21.27 -13.81 -2.86
C SER A 183 -20.58 -12.54 -2.38
N TYR A 184 -19.47 -12.65 -1.62
CA TYR A 184 -18.76 -11.50 -1.05
C TYR A 184 -18.39 -10.44 -2.10
N TRP A 185 -18.21 -10.85 -3.35
CA TRP A 185 -17.92 -10.01 -4.51
C TRP A 185 -19.12 -9.18 -5.02
N SER A 186 -20.36 -9.54 -4.68
CA SER A 186 -21.57 -8.88 -5.22
C SER A 186 -21.78 -7.44 -4.71
N GLY A 187 -21.20 -7.07 -3.57
CA GLY A 187 -21.26 -5.70 -3.04
C GLY A 187 -20.01 -4.86 -3.29
N LEU A 188 -19.01 -5.38 -4.00
CA LEU A 188 -17.72 -4.72 -4.23
C LEU A 188 -17.60 -4.33 -5.71
N SER A 189 -17.72 -3.05 -6.02
CA SER A 189 -17.49 -2.55 -7.38
C SER A 189 -16.04 -2.84 -7.81
N ALA A 190 -15.88 -3.72 -8.81
CA ALA A 190 -14.63 -4.04 -9.53
C ALA A 190 -13.62 -5.01 -8.89
N SER A 191 -13.95 -5.71 -7.80
CA SER A 191 -13.07 -6.75 -7.21
C SER A 191 -12.92 -8.00 -8.09
N PRO A 192 -11.86 -8.82 -7.92
CA PRO A 192 -11.83 -10.16 -8.50
C PRO A 192 -13.05 -10.95 -8.01
N ASP A 193 -13.72 -11.66 -8.92
CA ASP A 193 -14.89 -12.50 -8.61
C ASP A 193 -14.49 -13.80 -7.89
N PHE A 194 -13.63 -13.75 -6.86
CA PHE A 194 -13.30 -14.94 -6.06
C PHE A 194 -12.90 -14.60 -4.62
N VAL A 195 -13.07 -15.58 -3.73
CA VAL A 195 -12.70 -15.53 -2.31
C VAL A 195 -11.60 -16.54 -2.02
N ILE A 196 -10.68 -16.22 -1.11
CA ILE A 196 -9.69 -17.20 -0.64
C ILE A 196 -10.24 -17.93 0.58
N ALA A 197 -10.32 -19.26 0.49
CA ALA A 197 -10.53 -20.16 1.60
C ALA A 197 -9.16 -20.58 2.16
N PHE A 198 -8.81 -20.02 3.31
CA PHE A 198 -7.53 -20.27 3.97
C PHE A 198 -7.57 -21.54 4.81
N VAL A 199 -6.71 -22.50 4.47
CA VAL A 199 -6.48 -23.74 5.21
C VAL A 199 -5.22 -23.56 6.05
N PRO A 200 -5.29 -23.64 7.39
CA PRO A 200 -4.19 -23.18 8.25
C PRO A 200 -2.99 -24.16 8.36
N SER A 201 -3.01 -25.25 7.60
CA SER A 201 -1.90 -26.21 7.53
C SER A 201 -1.77 -26.77 6.11
N GLU A 202 -0.53 -26.92 5.67
CA GLU A 202 -0.21 -27.52 4.37
C GLU A 202 -0.71 -28.97 4.31
N SER A 203 -0.49 -29.74 5.39
CA SER A 203 -0.87 -31.15 5.45
C SER A 203 -2.39 -31.34 5.38
N LEU A 204 -3.16 -30.37 5.89
CA LEU A 204 -4.63 -30.39 5.79
C LEU A 204 -5.11 -30.26 4.35
N LEU A 205 -4.52 -29.33 3.60
CA LEU A 205 -4.88 -29.11 2.21
C LEU A 205 -4.39 -30.30 1.36
N SER A 206 -3.12 -30.70 1.50
CA SER A 206 -2.55 -31.84 0.76
C SER A 206 -3.39 -33.11 0.92
N ALA A 207 -3.74 -33.49 2.16
CA ALA A 207 -4.50 -34.71 2.39
C ALA A 207 -5.91 -34.68 1.76
N ALA A 208 -6.53 -33.49 1.65
CA ALA A 208 -7.80 -33.35 0.94
C ALA A 208 -7.62 -33.50 -0.58
N LEU A 209 -6.54 -32.95 -1.13
CA LEU A 209 -6.21 -33.05 -2.56
C LEU A 209 -5.78 -34.47 -2.98
N ASP A 210 -5.02 -35.15 -2.13
CA ASP A 210 -4.59 -36.53 -2.35
C ASP A 210 -5.80 -37.49 -2.37
N ALA A 211 -6.81 -37.21 -1.54
CA ALA A 211 -8.05 -37.99 -1.50
C ALA A 211 -9.03 -37.63 -2.62
N ASP A 212 -9.04 -36.38 -3.09
CA ASP A 212 -9.88 -35.91 -4.18
C ASP A 212 -9.13 -34.90 -5.07
N ALA A 213 -8.54 -35.41 -6.14
CA ALA A 213 -7.79 -34.61 -7.11
C ALA A 213 -8.65 -33.55 -7.83
N GLY A 214 -9.98 -33.71 -7.85
CA GLY A 214 -10.91 -32.76 -8.46
C GLY A 214 -11.28 -31.58 -7.56
N LEU A 215 -10.84 -31.57 -6.30
CA LEU A 215 -11.24 -30.57 -5.31
C LEU A 215 -10.82 -29.14 -5.67
N LEU A 216 -9.62 -28.95 -6.23
CA LEU A 216 -9.16 -27.63 -6.69
C LEU A 216 -10.03 -27.09 -7.82
N GLU A 217 -10.29 -27.91 -8.84
CA GLU A 217 -11.12 -27.51 -9.98
C GLU A 217 -12.55 -27.21 -9.54
N TYR A 218 -13.09 -28.00 -8.60
CA TYR A 218 -14.38 -27.77 -7.98
C TYR A 218 -14.45 -26.39 -7.29
N ALA A 219 -13.45 -26.08 -6.46
CA ALA A 219 -13.39 -24.80 -5.74
C ALA A 219 -13.27 -23.62 -6.71
N PHE A 220 -12.42 -23.71 -7.73
CA PHE A 220 -12.27 -22.65 -8.73
C PHE A 220 -13.55 -22.41 -9.53
N LYS A 221 -14.27 -23.46 -9.96
CA LYS A 221 -15.59 -23.31 -10.62
C LYS A 221 -16.62 -22.60 -9.74
N LYS A 222 -16.44 -22.63 -8.43
CA LYS A 222 -17.28 -21.97 -7.42
C LYS A 222 -16.76 -20.59 -7.02
N ASN A 223 -15.76 -20.06 -7.71
CA ASN A 223 -15.11 -18.79 -7.38
C ASN A 223 -14.45 -18.79 -5.98
N VAL A 224 -13.92 -19.94 -5.57
CA VAL A 224 -13.21 -20.10 -4.29
C VAL A 224 -11.80 -20.62 -4.57
N ALA A 225 -10.78 -19.89 -4.13
CA ALA A 225 -9.40 -20.33 -4.19
C ALA A 225 -9.00 -20.95 -2.84
N LEU A 226 -8.65 -22.23 -2.83
CA LEU A 226 -8.08 -22.89 -1.66
C LEU A 226 -6.62 -22.47 -1.51
N ALA A 227 -6.24 -21.93 -0.36
CA ALA A 227 -4.86 -21.52 -0.09
C ALA A 227 -4.40 -22.00 1.28
N SER A 228 -3.19 -22.57 1.30
CA SER A 228 -2.40 -22.85 2.50
C SER A 228 -1.52 -21.65 2.88
N PRO A 229 -0.78 -21.67 4.02
CA PRO A 229 0.08 -20.56 4.42
C PRO A 229 1.09 -20.12 3.36
N VAL A 230 1.73 -21.06 2.66
CA VAL A 230 2.76 -20.74 1.66
C VAL A 230 2.14 -20.11 0.42
N SER A 231 1.11 -20.75 -0.12
CA SER A 231 0.43 -20.25 -1.33
C SER A 231 -0.22 -18.88 -1.07
N LEU A 232 -0.84 -18.69 0.09
CA LEU A 232 -1.36 -17.38 0.49
C LEU A 232 -0.23 -16.35 0.61
N PHE A 233 0.86 -16.67 1.31
CA PHE A 233 1.99 -15.75 1.45
C PHE A 233 2.56 -15.30 0.10
N SER A 234 2.68 -16.21 -0.87
CA SER A 234 3.12 -15.87 -2.23
C SER A 234 2.17 -14.87 -2.89
N VAL A 235 0.86 -15.11 -2.83
CA VAL A 235 -0.15 -14.17 -3.37
C VAL A 235 -0.04 -12.80 -2.70
N LEU A 236 0.07 -12.77 -1.37
CA LEU A 236 0.22 -11.53 -0.60
C LEU A 236 1.50 -10.77 -0.94
N LYS A 237 2.62 -11.48 -1.13
CA LYS A 237 3.88 -10.86 -1.56
C LYS A 237 3.79 -10.29 -2.96
N THR A 238 3.13 -10.99 -3.88
CA THR A 238 2.86 -10.45 -5.22
C THR A 238 2.00 -9.19 -5.15
N ILE A 239 0.95 -9.18 -4.33
CA ILE A 239 0.11 -8.01 -4.11
C ILE A 239 0.95 -6.83 -3.59
N ASN A 240 1.76 -7.05 -2.55
CA ASN A 240 2.63 -6.00 -1.99
C ASN A 240 3.66 -5.49 -3.01
N TYR A 241 4.23 -6.40 -3.82
CA TYR A 241 5.15 -6.02 -4.89
C TYR A 241 4.49 -5.11 -5.94
N ILE A 242 3.28 -5.47 -6.38
CA ILE A 242 2.49 -4.65 -7.32
C ILE A 242 2.14 -3.30 -6.69
N TRP A 243 1.78 -3.26 -5.41
CA TRP A 243 1.56 -2.01 -4.68
C TRP A 243 2.78 -1.10 -4.74
N ARG A 244 3.98 -1.62 -4.44
CA ARG A 244 5.23 -0.85 -4.49
C ARG A 244 5.58 -0.34 -5.89
N GLN A 245 5.17 -1.05 -6.94
CA GLN A 245 5.32 -0.58 -8.32
C GLN A 245 4.28 0.48 -8.72
N ASN A 246 3.05 0.37 -8.20
CA ASN A 246 1.92 1.25 -8.52
C ASN A 246 1.83 2.49 -7.61
N VAL A 247 2.74 2.68 -6.65
CA VAL A 247 2.95 4.01 -6.04
C VAL A 247 3.55 4.90 -7.13
N ASP A 248 2.66 5.44 -7.95
CA ASP A 248 2.91 6.28 -9.10
C ASP A 248 3.85 7.43 -8.74
N GLU A 249 5.01 7.49 -9.39
CA GLU A 249 5.88 8.68 -9.43
C GLU A 249 5.08 9.95 -9.75
N THR A 250 4.02 9.80 -10.55
CA THR A 250 3.07 10.84 -10.97
C THR A 250 2.26 11.43 -9.82
N GLN A 251 1.79 10.62 -8.85
CA GLN A 251 1.05 11.15 -7.69
C GLN A 251 1.97 11.93 -6.76
N VAL A 252 3.18 11.41 -6.50
CA VAL A 252 4.19 12.11 -5.70
C VAL A 252 4.61 13.42 -6.36
N ARG A 253 4.85 13.42 -7.68
CA ARG A 253 5.14 14.65 -8.45
C ARG A 253 3.99 15.65 -8.41
N THR A 254 2.75 15.19 -8.47
CA THR A 254 1.56 16.04 -8.37
C THR A 254 1.45 16.67 -6.98
N MET A 255 1.68 15.89 -5.93
CA MET A 255 1.66 16.37 -4.55
C MET A 255 2.76 17.42 -4.30
N ILE A 256 3.98 17.19 -4.80
CA ILE A 256 5.08 18.17 -4.73
C ILE A 256 4.73 19.45 -5.48
N LYS A 257 4.12 19.34 -6.67
CA LYS A 257 3.69 20.50 -7.46
C LYS A 257 2.63 21.32 -6.72
N LEU A 258 1.62 20.65 -6.15
CA LEU A 258 0.55 21.29 -5.39
C LEU A 258 1.09 21.94 -4.10
N GLY A 259 2.04 21.29 -3.42
CA GLY A 259 2.73 21.85 -2.26
C GLY A 259 3.53 23.12 -2.60
N LYS A 260 4.23 23.15 -3.73
CA LYS A 260 4.92 24.35 -4.23
C LYS A 260 3.94 25.48 -4.57
N GLU A 261 2.82 25.15 -5.23
CA GLU A 261 1.79 26.14 -5.56
C GLU A 261 1.14 26.73 -4.31
N LEU A 262 0.85 25.90 -3.31
CA LEU A 262 0.34 26.35 -2.03
C LEU A 262 1.31 27.32 -1.35
N TYR A 263 2.61 26.97 -1.29
CA TYR A 263 3.62 27.82 -0.66
C TYR A 263 3.76 29.18 -1.36
N ASP A 264 3.72 29.21 -2.70
CA ASP A 264 3.71 30.46 -3.48
C ASP A 264 2.46 31.32 -3.19
N ARG A 265 1.28 30.67 -3.08
CA ARG A 265 0.03 31.36 -2.72
C ARG A 265 0.06 31.91 -1.30
N VAL A 266 0.60 31.17 -0.33
CA VAL A 266 0.79 31.66 1.05
C VAL A 266 1.75 32.84 1.07
N GLY A 267 2.85 32.79 0.32
CA GLY A 267 3.77 33.92 0.17
C GLY A 267 3.09 35.19 -0.34
N LYS A 268 2.29 35.09 -1.41
CA LYS A 268 1.51 36.21 -1.95
C LYS A 268 0.47 36.74 -0.96
N LEU A 269 -0.19 35.84 -0.23
CA LEU A 269 -1.13 36.23 0.84
C LEU A 269 -0.42 37.01 1.95
N ALA A 270 0.77 36.59 2.37
CA ALA A 270 1.57 37.32 3.35
C ALA A 270 1.94 38.73 2.86
N GLU A 271 2.32 38.89 1.59
CA GLU A 271 2.58 40.22 1.00
C GLU A 271 1.32 41.11 1.00
N HIS A 272 0.15 40.55 0.69
CA HIS A 272 -1.12 41.27 0.76
C HIS A 272 -1.47 41.68 2.18
N ALA A 273 -1.26 40.79 3.16
CA ALA A 273 -1.47 41.06 4.58
C ALA A 273 -0.53 42.18 5.08
N ASP A 274 0.75 42.17 4.69
CA ASP A 274 1.72 43.21 5.02
C ASP A 274 1.33 44.59 4.43
N LYS A 275 0.89 44.62 3.16
CA LYS A 275 0.36 45.84 2.54
C LYS A 275 -0.90 46.36 3.25
N LEU A 276 -1.81 45.47 3.64
CA LEU A 276 -3.01 45.83 4.39
C LEU A 276 -2.64 46.39 5.77
N GLY A 277 -1.73 45.74 6.49
CA GLY A 277 -1.22 46.20 7.79
C GLY A 277 -0.65 47.62 7.72
N ARG A 278 0.18 47.92 6.71
CA ARG A 278 0.68 49.28 6.47
C ARG A 278 -0.43 50.31 6.24
N SER A 279 -1.45 49.94 5.48
CA SER A 279 -2.57 50.84 5.13
C SER A 279 -3.44 51.15 6.35
N ILE A 280 -3.67 50.14 7.21
CA ILE A 280 -4.38 50.32 8.48
C ILE A 280 -3.59 51.25 9.40
N THR A 281 -2.27 51.01 9.56
CA THR A 281 -1.40 51.87 10.38
C THR A 281 -1.40 53.32 9.90
N ALA A 282 -1.36 53.55 8.58
CA ALA A 282 -1.46 54.88 8.00
C ALA A 282 -2.82 55.54 8.30
N SER A 283 -3.91 54.78 8.15
CA SER A 283 -5.28 55.28 8.43
C SER A 283 -5.46 55.66 9.91
N VAL A 284 -4.93 54.85 10.83
CA VAL A 284 -4.94 55.15 12.28
C VAL A 284 -4.12 56.41 12.57
N LYS A 285 -2.97 56.58 11.93
CA LYS A 285 -2.15 57.79 12.08
C LYS A 285 -2.90 59.04 11.62
N ASP A 286 -3.54 58.99 10.46
CA ASP A 286 -4.29 60.13 9.91
C ASP A 286 -5.51 60.47 10.77
N TYR A 287 -6.20 59.46 11.30
CA TYR A 287 -7.28 59.63 12.27
C TYR A 287 -6.79 60.34 13.55
N ASN A 288 -5.64 59.94 14.10
CA ASN A 288 -5.07 60.58 15.29
C ASN A 288 -4.70 62.06 15.04
N ILE A 289 -4.21 62.40 13.85
CA ILE A 289 -3.94 63.80 13.45
C ILE A 289 -5.25 64.60 13.40
N PHE A 290 -6.30 64.02 12.80
CA PHE A 290 -7.62 64.65 12.74
C PHE A 290 -8.18 64.93 14.14
N VAL A 291 -8.20 63.93 15.03
CA VAL A 291 -8.67 64.08 16.42
C VAL A 291 -7.88 65.14 17.16
N SER A 292 -6.54 65.12 17.06
CA SER A 292 -5.68 66.13 17.69
C SER A 292 -5.99 67.55 17.19
N SER A 293 -6.23 67.73 15.89
CA SER A 293 -6.59 69.03 15.31
C SER A 293 -7.99 69.49 15.74
N LEU A 294 -8.96 68.56 15.79
CA LEU A 294 -10.31 68.81 16.29
C LEU A 294 -10.27 69.31 17.74
N GLU A 295 -9.55 68.61 18.61
CA GLU A 295 -9.46 68.96 20.04
C GLU A 295 -8.71 70.27 20.29
N SER A 296 -7.51 70.40 19.71
CA SER A 296 -6.60 71.51 20.04
C SER A 296 -6.95 72.83 19.35
N ARG A 297 -7.62 72.79 18.19
CA ARG A 297 -7.93 73.99 17.39
C ARG A 297 -9.42 74.27 17.36
N VAL A 298 -10.22 73.30 16.91
CA VAL A 298 -11.65 73.51 16.63
C VAL A 298 -12.43 73.63 17.94
N LEU A 299 -12.31 72.66 18.85
CA LEU A 299 -13.05 72.67 20.12
C LEU A 299 -12.60 73.80 21.07
N VAL A 300 -11.34 74.25 20.98
CA VAL A 300 -10.87 75.44 21.71
C VAL A 300 -11.53 76.72 21.16
N THR A 301 -11.61 76.85 19.84
CA THR A 301 -12.23 78.01 19.20
C THR A 301 -13.74 78.03 19.43
N ALA A 302 -14.40 76.88 19.37
CA ALA A 302 -15.82 76.73 19.70
C ALA A 302 -16.11 77.13 21.16
N ARG A 303 -15.25 76.74 22.11
CA ARG A 303 -15.35 77.21 23.51
C ARG A 303 -15.21 78.72 23.64
N LYS A 304 -14.15 79.31 23.05
CA LYS A 304 -13.95 80.77 23.04
C LYS A 304 -15.14 81.53 22.45
N LEU A 305 -15.76 81.00 21.40
CA LEU A 305 -16.94 81.60 20.78
C LEU A 305 -18.15 81.55 21.73
N ASN A 306 -18.36 80.42 22.42
CA ASN A 306 -19.44 80.26 23.39
C ASN A 306 -19.25 81.15 24.64
N ASP A 307 -18.00 81.42 25.04
CA ASP A 307 -17.67 82.28 26.18
C ASP A 307 -17.83 83.80 25.89
N LEU A 308 -17.98 84.19 24.62
CA LEU A 308 -18.08 85.59 24.19
C LEU A 308 -19.52 86.11 24.09
N ASP A 309 -20.53 85.25 24.20
CA ASP A 309 -21.94 85.62 24.04
C ASP A 309 -22.67 85.62 25.41
N GLU A 310 -23.40 86.69 25.74
CA GLU A 310 -24.19 86.80 26.99
C GLU A 310 -25.35 85.79 27.04
N ASN A 311 -25.72 85.22 25.88
CA ASN A 311 -26.59 84.04 25.76
C ASN A 311 -25.79 82.88 25.16
N THR A 312 -25.37 81.93 26.01
CA THR A 312 -24.64 80.71 25.63
C THR A 312 -25.25 80.05 24.38
N LEU A 313 -24.48 80.00 23.28
CA LEU A 313 -24.91 79.53 21.95
C LEU A 313 -25.15 78.02 21.86
N GLY A 314 -24.67 77.23 22.83
CA GLY A 314 -24.89 75.79 22.88
C GLY A 314 -24.98 75.24 24.29
N THR A 315 -26.06 74.52 24.60
CA THR A 315 -26.31 73.88 25.91
C THR A 315 -26.01 72.38 25.94
N GLU A 316 -25.63 71.77 24.82
CA GLU A 316 -25.36 70.33 24.73
C GLU A 316 -23.86 70.03 24.67
N GLN A 317 -23.40 69.09 25.52
CA GLN A 317 -22.03 68.59 25.49
C GLN A 317 -21.77 67.88 24.15
N ILE A 318 -20.70 68.27 23.47
CA ILE A 318 -20.24 67.57 22.26
C ILE A 318 -19.74 66.18 22.69
N PRO A 319 -20.35 65.08 22.22
CA PRO A 319 -19.92 63.74 22.60
C PRO A 319 -18.52 63.45 22.05
N ALA A 320 -17.65 62.89 22.89
CA ALA A 320 -16.33 62.46 22.47
C ALA A 320 -16.45 61.24 21.53
N PRO A 321 -15.71 61.21 20.40
CA PRO A 321 -15.63 60.00 19.59
C PRO A 321 -14.99 58.86 20.40
N ALA A 322 -15.45 57.63 20.17
CA ALA A 322 -14.90 56.46 20.84
C ALA A 322 -13.41 56.26 20.49
N GLU A 323 -12.60 55.96 21.50
CA GLU A 323 -11.19 55.63 21.31
C GLU A 323 -11.04 54.28 20.59
N ILE A 324 -10.14 54.23 19.60
CA ILE A 324 -9.78 52.98 18.92
C ILE A 324 -8.59 52.38 19.68
N GLU A 325 -8.87 51.54 20.68
CA GLU A 325 -7.82 50.86 21.48
C GLU A 325 -7.20 49.63 20.79
N ALA A 326 -7.70 49.22 19.63
CA ALA A 326 -7.28 47.98 18.96
C ALA A 326 -6.09 48.20 18.01
N ALA A 327 -4.87 47.88 18.48
CA ALA A 327 -3.71 47.74 17.60
C ALA A 327 -3.86 46.49 16.72
N ALA A 328 -3.40 46.57 15.47
CA ALA A 328 -3.31 45.39 14.60
C ALA A 328 -2.38 44.35 15.23
N GLN A 329 -2.90 43.14 15.47
CA GLN A 329 -2.10 42.07 16.07
C GLN A 329 -0.96 41.68 15.12
N PRO A 330 0.28 41.57 15.62
CA PRO A 330 1.39 41.08 14.81
C PRO A 330 1.17 39.60 14.48
N LEU A 331 1.43 39.23 13.23
CA LEU A 331 1.51 37.83 12.82
C LEU A 331 2.80 37.22 13.37
N THR A 332 2.68 36.24 14.28
CA THR A 332 3.81 35.59 14.97
C THR A 332 4.05 34.15 14.54
N ALA A 333 3.37 33.69 13.48
CA ALA A 333 3.50 32.32 12.98
C ALA A 333 4.92 32.07 12.41
N SER A 334 5.53 30.95 12.83
CA SER A 334 6.88 30.52 12.46
C SER A 334 7.11 30.36 10.96
N GLU A 335 6.05 30.09 10.20
CA GLU A 335 6.01 29.90 8.76
C GLU A 335 6.23 31.22 7.99
N LEU A 336 6.13 32.37 8.66
CA LEU A 336 6.29 33.72 8.11
C LEU A 336 7.67 34.32 8.42
N THR A 337 8.44 33.71 9.30
CA THR A 337 9.81 34.13 9.66
C THR A 337 10.84 33.32 8.85
N LYS A 338 11.68 34.02 8.09
CA LYS A 338 12.84 33.43 7.40
C LYS A 338 13.91 32.94 8.36
#